data_AF-A0A959UWH7-F1
#
_entry.id   AF-A0A959UWH7-F1
#
_cell.length_a   1.000
_cell.length_b   1.000
_cell.length_c   1.000
_cell.angle_alpha   90.00
_cell.angle_beta   90.00
_cell.angle_gamma   90.00
#
_symmetry.space_group_name_H-M   'P 1'
#
loop_
_entity.id
_entity.type
_entity.pdbx_description
1 polymer ?
#
loop_
_entity_poly.entity_id
_entity_poly.type
_entity_poly.pdbx_seq_one_letter_code
_entity_poly.pdbx_strand_id
1 'polypeptide(L)'
;MKRATQTLIPIAALSVLLLAACKKDWDSPPARTIPVGSVLTVAELRALYQGTPVRFTEDKSVYAVVTADESNGNLYKEVYVQDHTAAINLRLPFSGGLYVGDSIR
;
A
#
# COMPACT_ATOMS: atom_id res chain seq x y z
N MET A 1 -33.23 -56.14 -13.26
CA MET A 1 -32.74 -54.77 -13.58
C MET A 1 -32.56 -53.85 -12.35
N LYS A 2 -32.91 -54.25 -11.12
CA LYS A 2 -32.87 -53.36 -9.93
C LYS A 2 -31.48 -53.15 -9.28
N ARG A 3 -30.48 -54.01 -9.59
CA ARG A 3 -29.14 -53.98 -8.95
C ARG A 3 -28.20 -52.87 -9.47
N ALA A 4 -28.33 -52.48 -10.73
CA ALA A 4 -27.53 -51.39 -11.31
C ALA A 4 -28.00 -50.01 -10.82
N THR A 5 -29.30 -49.82 -10.64
CA THR A 5 -29.88 -48.57 -10.10
C THR A 5 -29.51 -48.36 -8.64
N GLN A 6 -29.39 -49.42 -7.84
CA GLN A 6 -29.07 -49.34 -6.41
C GLN A 6 -27.57 -49.09 -6.11
N THR A 7 -26.69 -49.39 -7.07
CA THR A 7 -25.24 -49.09 -6.99
C THR A 7 -24.89 -47.72 -7.56
N LEU A 8 -25.73 -47.12 -8.42
CA LEU A 8 -25.56 -45.76 -8.94
C LEU A 8 -25.86 -44.66 -7.89
N ILE A 9 -26.82 -44.90 -6.98
CA ILE A 9 -27.22 -43.94 -5.92
C ILE A 9 -26.08 -43.62 -4.93
N PRO A 10 -25.33 -44.59 -4.36
CA PRO A 10 -24.24 -44.27 -3.43
C PRO A 10 -23.03 -43.63 -4.13
N ILE A 11 -22.77 -43.95 -5.41
CA ILE A 11 -21.69 -43.35 -6.19
C ILE A 11 -22.01 -41.87 -6.50
N ALA A 12 -23.25 -41.58 -6.86
CA ALA A 12 -23.71 -40.20 -7.07
C ALA A 12 -23.74 -39.37 -5.77
N ALA A 13 -24.00 -40.00 -4.63
CA ALA A 13 -23.93 -39.33 -3.32
C ALA A 13 -22.47 -39.00 -2.92
N LEU A 14 -21.52 -39.89 -3.22
CA LEU A 14 -20.10 -39.68 -2.92
C LEU A 14 -19.45 -38.58 -3.77
N SER A 15 -19.88 -38.41 -5.02
CA SER A 15 -19.39 -37.33 -5.89
C SER A 15 -19.91 -35.94 -5.50
N VAL A 16 -21.08 -35.83 -4.88
CA VAL A 16 -21.60 -34.56 -4.33
C VAL A 16 -20.83 -34.11 -3.08
N LEU A 17 -20.36 -35.06 -2.26
CA LEU A 17 -19.53 -34.79 -1.07
C LEU A 17 -18.15 -34.20 -1.40
N LEU A 18 -17.58 -34.53 -2.56
CA LEU A 18 -16.27 -34.00 -3.00
C LEU A 18 -16.32 -32.53 -3.46
N LEU A 19 -17.51 -32.02 -3.80
CA LEU A 19 -17.70 -30.62 -4.21
C LEU A 19 -18.09 -29.69 -3.06
N ALA A 20 -18.38 -30.25 -1.86
CA ALA A 20 -18.71 -29.50 -0.65
C ALA A 20 -17.47 -29.14 0.20
N ALA A 21 -16.29 -29.04 -0.41
CA ALA A 21 -15.09 -28.57 0.26
C ALA A 21 -15.18 -27.04 0.45
N CYS A 22 -15.63 -26.61 1.63
CA CYS A 22 -15.61 -25.20 2.03
C CYS A 22 -14.18 -24.64 1.94
N LYS A 23 -13.99 -23.56 1.18
CA LYS A 23 -12.77 -22.76 1.25
C LYS A 23 -12.68 -22.18 2.65
N LYS A 24 -11.66 -22.56 3.41
CA LYS A 24 -11.35 -21.94 4.70
C LYS A 24 -10.71 -20.59 4.41
N ASP A 25 -11.42 -19.51 4.70
CA ASP A 25 -10.86 -18.17 4.62
C ASP A 25 -9.70 -18.06 5.61
N TRP A 26 -8.54 -17.65 5.12
CA TRP A 26 -7.35 -17.46 5.92
C TRP A 26 -7.54 -16.23 6.81
N ASP A 27 -7.24 -16.37 8.10
CA ASP A 27 -7.17 -15.22 9.00
C ASP A 27 -6.03 -14.32 8.53
N SER A 28 -6.40 -13.22 7.89
CA SER A 28 -5.44 -12.27 7.33
C SER A 28 -5.04 -11.30 8.43
N PRO A 29 -3.74 -10.95 8.54
CA PRO A 29 -3.32 -9.99 9.53
C PRO A 29 -4.12 -8.69 9.38
N PRO A 30 -4.45 -8.00 10.49
CA PRO A 30 -5.21 -6.77 10.42
C PRO A 30 -4.48 -5.75 9.54
N ALA A 31 -5.22 -5.16 8.60
CA ALA A 31 -4.68 -4.16 7.71
C ALA A 31 -4.20 -2.95 8.53
N ARG A 32 -2.95 -2.53 8.31
CA ARG A 32 -2.45 -1.28 8.87
C ARG A 32 -3.09 -0.13 8.12
N THR A 33 -3.99 0.59 8.78
CA THR A 33 -4.56 1.84 8.25
C THR A 33 -3.76 3.01 8.81
N ILE A 34 -3.23 3.83 7.92
CA ILE A 34 -2.57 5.09 8.29
C ILE A 34 -3.63 6.19 8.16
N PRO A 35 -3.94 6.94 9.23
CA PRO A 35 -4.89 8.03 9.16
C PRO A 35 -4.42 9.07 8.13
N VAL A 36 -5.35 9.52 7.27
CA VAL A 36 -5.02 10.47 6.21
C VAL A 36 -4.73 11.86 6.81
N GLY A 37 -5.52 12.26 7.81
CA GLY A 37 -5.41 13.59 8.40
C GLY A 37 -5.68 14.71 7.38
N SER A 38 -5.11 15.89 7.64
CA SER A 38 -5.22 17.05 6.75
C SER A 38 -4.28 16.92 5.55
N VAL A 39 -4.81 17.04 4.34
CA VAL A 39 -4.00 17.00 3.11
C VAL A 39 -3.47 18.39 2.82
N LEU A 40 -2.15 18.48 2.62
CA LEU A 40 -1.46 19.71 2.23
C LEU A 40 -0.83 19.54 0.85
N THR A 41 -0.71 20.65 0.13
CA THR A 41 0.22 20.76 -1.01
C THR A 41 1.66 20.91 -0.51
N VAL A 42 2.63 20.62 -1.38
CA VAL A 42 4.06 20.79 -1.04
C VAL A 42 4.38 22.26 -0.77
N ALA A 43 3.75 23.20 -1.48
CA ALA A 43 3.91 24.63 -1.23
C ALA A 43 3.42 25.04 0.16
N GLU A 44 2.24 24.55 0.58
CA GLU A 44 1.72 24.81 1.93
C GLU A 44 2.59 24.17 3.01
N LEU A 45 3.03 22.92 2.82
CA LEU A 45 3.95 22.26 3.75
C LEU A 45 5.24 23.05 3.93
N ARG A 46 5.85 23.53 2.83
CA ARG A 46 7.05 24.37 2.88
C ARG A 46 6.79 25.69 3.61
N ALA A 47 5.63 26.31 3.40
CA ALA A 47 5.25 27.57 4.03
C ALA A 47 5.07 27.48 5.56
N LEU A 48 4.85 26.27 6.11
CA LEU A 48 4.79 26.07 7.57
C LEU A 48 6.14 26.38 8.23
N TYR A 49 7.25 26.19 7.52
CA TYR A 49 8.58 26.48 8.05
C TYR A 49 8.93 27.96 7.85
N GLN A 50 8.91 28.74 8.93
CA GLN A 50 9.25 30.17 8.93
C GLN A 50 10.62 30.46 9.56
N GLY A 51 11.55 29.49 9.47
CA GLY A 51 12.88 29.57 10.10
C GLY A 51 13.02 28.78 11.41
N THR A 52 11.90 28.23 11.92
CA THR A 52 11.88 27.41 13.13
C THR A 52 11.29 26.02 12.83
N PRO A 53 11.85 24.93 13.38
CA PRO A 53 11.30 23.59 13.17
C PRO A 53 9.83 23.49 13.57
N VAL A 54 9.03 22.82 12.75
CA VAL A 54 7.60 22.61 12.97
C VAL A 54 7.39 21.24 13.61
N ARG A 55 6.67 21.20 14.74
CA ARG A 55 6.21 19.94 15.35
C ARG A 55 4.77 19.69 14.95
N PHE A 56 4.51 18.55 14.31
CA PHE A 56 3.16 18.10 14.00
C PHE A 56 2.54 17.42 15.22
N THR A 57 1.33 17.83 15.60
CA THR A 57 0.53 17.25 16.70
C THR A 57 -0.67 16.44 16.20
N GLU A 58 -0.99 16.59 14.92
CA GLU A 58 -2.08 15.92 14.23
C GLU A 58 -1.55 15.32 12.93
N ASP A 59 -2.24 14.31 12.43
CA ASP A 59 -1.89 13.67 11.17
C ASP A 59 -2.06 14.64 9.99
N LYS A 60 -1.08 14.62 9.09
CA LYS A 60 -1.11 15.35 7.82
C LYS A 60 -0.56 14.47 6.72
N SER A 61 -1.07 14.64 5.51
CA SER A 61 -0.63 13.90 4.32
C SER A 61 -0.23 14.87 3.21
N VAL A 62 0.73 14.47 2.38
CA VAL A 62 1.08 15.15 1.14
C VAL A 62 1.14 14.09 0.04
N TYR A 63 0.51 14.35 -1.09
CA TYR A 63 0.60 13.44 -2.24
C TYR A 63 1.56 14.04 -3.26
N ALA A 64 2.55 13.26 -3.67
CA ALA A 64 3.59 13.73 -4.58
C ALA A 64 4.13 12.59 -5.44
N VAL A 65 4.80 12.94 -6.53
CA VAL A 65 5.51 12.02 -7.40
C VAL A 65 7.01 12.16 -7.17
N VAL A 66 7.72 11.03 -7.10
CA VAL A 66 9.19 11.02 -7.00
C VAL A 66 9.79 11.50 -8.32
N THR A 67 10.65 12.52 -8.27
CA THR A 67 11.29 13.13 -9.44
C THR A 67 12.80 12.89 -9.49
N ALA A 68 13.44 12.59 -8.36
CA ALA A 68 14.82 12.12 -8.32
C ALA A 68 14.99 11.09 -7.19
N ASP A 69 15.73 10.01 -7.49
CA ASP A 69 16.00 8.91 -6.59
C ASP A 69 17.51 8.60 -6.49
N GLU A 70 17.85 7.62 -5.66
CA GLU A 70 19.23 7.17 -5.43
C GLU A 70 19.75 6.16 -6.47
N SER A 71 18.97 5.81 -7.50
CA SER A 71 19.31 4.73 -8.45
C SER A 71 20.61 4.99 -9.23
N ASN A 72 20.97 6.25 -9.43
CA ASN A 72 22.20 6.66 -10.12
C ASN A 72 23.43 6.81 -9.21
N GLY A 73 23.26 6.70 -7.88
CA GLY A 73 24.33 6.80 -6.90
C GLY A 73 24.79 8.21 -6.52
N ASN A 74 24.23 9.28 -7.12
CA ASN A 74 24.54 10.67 -6.72
C ASN A 74 23.77 11.11 -5.48
N LEU A 75 22.65 10.43 -5.15
CA LEU A 75 21.86 10.64 -3.94
C LEU A 75 22.03 9.41 -3.03
N TYR A 76 22.01 9.62 -1.71
CA TYR A 76 22.08 8.54 -0.73
C TYR A 76 21.09 8.81 0.40
N LYS A 77 20.11 7.92 0.59
CA LYS A 77 19.02 8.09 1.58
C LYS A 77 18.25 9.40 1.40
N GLU A 78 18.21 9.90 0.18
CA GLU A 78 17.54 11.14 -0.17
C GLU A 78 16.79 10.93 -1.48
N VAL A 79 15.55 11.41 -1.52
CA VAL A 79 14.75 11.48 -2.74
C VAL A 79 14.12 12.86 -2.85
N TYR A 80 13.83 13.28 -4.07
CA TYR A 80 13.07 14.50 -4.31
C TYR A 80 11.68 14.14 -4.82
N VAL A 81 10.68 14.80 -4.27
CA VAL A 81 9.28 14.59 -4.63
C VAL A 81 8.63 15.93 -4.98
N GLN A 82 7.67 15.89 -5.88
CA GLN A 82 7.00 17.07 -6.40
C GLN A 82 5.51 16.83 -6.56
N ASP A 83 4.72 17.84 -6.20
CA ASP A 83 3.32 17.95 -6.58
C ASP A 83 3.13 19.06 -7.63
N HIS A 84 1.88 19.45 -7.89
CA HIS A 84 1.57 20.51 -8.85
C HIS A 84 1.96 21.93 -8.38
N THR A 85 2.40 22.09 -7.12
CA THR A 85 2.68 23.39 -6.49
C THR A 85 4.15 23.63 -6.21
N ALA A 86 4.91 22.61 -5.78
CA ALA A 86 6.32 22.71 -5.43
C ALA A 86 7.00 21.33 -5.33
N ALA A 87 8.32 21.35 -5.14
CA ALA A 87 9.13 20.17 -4.84
C ALA A 87 9.77 20.27 -3.45
N ILE A 88 10.07 19.12 -2.84
CA ILE A 88 10.72 19.01 -1.53
C ILE A 88 11.65 17.79 -1.48
N ASN A 89 12.72 17.90 -0.70
CA ASN A 89 13.63 16.79 -0.41
C ASN A 89 13.10 15.96 0.77
N LEU A 90 13.10 14.65 0.62
CA LEU A 90 12.82 13.69 1.68
C LEU A 90 14.11 13.00 2.09
N ARG A 91 14.47 13.12 3.37
CA ARG A 91 15.57 12.37 3.98
C ARG A 91 15.04 11.09 4.61
N LEU A 92 15.56 9.96 4.17
CA LEU A 92 15.11 8.64 4.57
C LEU A 92 16.02 8.06 5.66
N PRO A 93 15.49 7.27 6.60
CA PRO A 93 16.32 6.55 7.57
C PRO A 93 17.13 5.42 6.92
N PHE A 94 16.61 4.83 5.84
CA PHE A 94 17.18 3.72 5.08
C PHE A 94 17.22 4.07 3.59
N SER A 95 18.15 3.45 2.86
CA SER A 95 18.24 3.59 1.41
C SER A 95 17.20 2.69 0.72
N GLY A 96 16.76 3.10 -0.45
CA GLY A 96 15.95 2.32 -1.38
C GLY A 96 14.44 2.42 -1.17
N GLY A 97 13.71 1.76 -2.07
CA GLY A 97 12.26 1.56 -1.95
C GLY A 97 11.37 2.65 -2.55
N LEU A 98 11.96 3.69 -3.14
CA LEU A 98 11.26 4.75 -3.87
C LEU A 98 12.00 5.03 -5.17
N TYR A 99 11.29 5.04 -6.29
CA TYR A 99 11.85 5.22 -7.62
C TYR A 99 11.18 6.37 -8.35
N VAL A 100 11.91 7.02 -9.26
CA VAL A 100 11.36 8.08 -10.11
C VAL A 100 10.08 7.60 -10.82
N GLY A 101 9.02 8.40 -10.71
CA GLY A 101 7.69 8.10 -11.24
C GLY A 101 6.71 7.50 -10.22
N ASP A 102 7.18 7.03 -9.06
CA ASP A 102 6.30 6.53 -8.00
C ASP A 102 5.41 7.65 -7.46
N SER A 103 4.11 7.38 -7.36
CA SER A 103 3.14 8.22 -6.67
C SER A 103 3.06 7.79 -5.20
N ILE A 104 3.37 8.71 -4.28
CA ILE A 104 3.46 8.42 -2.86
C ILE A 104 2.59 9.35 -2.02
N ARG A 105 2.41 8.97 -0.75
CA ARG A 105 1.78 9.75 0.30
C ARG A 105 2.64 9.78 1.56
#